data_AF-A0A2D4U387-F1
#
_entry.id   AF-A0A2D4U387-F1
#
_cell.length_a   1.000
_cell.length_b   1.000
_cell.length_c   1.000
_cell.angle_alpha   90.00
_cell.angle_beta   90.00
_cell.angle_gamma   90.00
#
_symmetry.space_group_name_H-M   'P 1'
#
loop_
_entity.id
_entity.type
_entity.pdbx_description
1 polymer ?
#
loop_
_entity_poly.entity_id
_entity_poly.type
_entity_poly.pdbx_seq_one_letter_code
_entity_poly.pdbx_strand_id
1 'polypeptide(L)'
;TPGLNMLGQFDEQGIPATIVSKYLAEHGIIIEKTGLYSFFIMFTIGITKGRWNSMVTELQQFKDDYDQNLPMWRAMPEFVAKHPRYEKVGLRDLCQQIHNIYRQFDVAKVTTEMYLSTIETAMTPADAWAKMAHREIERVSIDDIAGRVTAMLVTPYPPGIPLMVPGERFNATIINYLKFTRAFNGQFPGFETDVHGLVRETVAGESQYFIDVVKE
;
A
#
# COMPACT_ATOMS: atom_id res chain seq x y z
N THR A 1 -9.94 -11.26 4.83
CA THR A 1 -9.16 -12.43 4.35
C THR A 1 -8.32 -12.95 5.50
N PRO A 2 -7.93 -14.23 5.52
CA PRO A 2 -7.11 -14.81 6.60
C PRO A 2 -5.75 -14.13 6.76
N GLY A 3 -5.18 -14.10 7.97
CA GLY A 3 -3.80 -13.64 8.22
C GLY A 3 -3.61 -12.66 9.37
N LEU A 4 -4.70 -12.13 9.95
CA LEU A 4 -4.66 -11.25 11.12
C LEU A 4 -5.83 -11.59 12.05
N ASN A 5 -5.53 -11.85 13.31
CA ASN A 5 -6.54 -12.15 14.31
C ASN A 5 -7.19 -10.88 14.91
N MET A 6 -8.22 -11.05 15.72
CA MET A 6 -8.95 -9.93 16.36
C MET A 6 -8.10 -9.11 17.34
N LEU A 7 -6.93 -9.61 17.74
CA LEU A 7 -5.97 -8.92 18.62
C LEU A 7 -4.90 -8.15 17.83
N GLY A 8 -4.97 -8.16 16.49
CA GLY A 8 -3.98 -7.52 15.62
C GLY A 8 -2.67 -8.30 15.48
N GLN A 9 -2.66 -9.59 15.83
CA GLN A 9 -1.49 -10.45 15.68
C GLN A 9 -1.57 -11.25 14.37
N PHE A 10 -0.43 -11.39 13.69
CA PHE A 10 -0.34 -12.12 12.43
C PHE A 10 -0.37 -13.64 12.66
N ASP A 11 -1.26 -14.32 11.95
CA ASP A 11 -1.27 -15.79 11.88
C ASP A 11 -0.04 -16.31 11.13
N GLU A 12 0.20 -17.63 11.12
CA GLU A 12 1.32 -18.22 10.37
C GLU A 12 1.12 -18.17 8.86
N GLN A 13 -0.14 -18.26 8.43
CA GLN A 13 -0.54 -18.19 7.03
C GLN A 13 -1.48 -17.01 6.84
N GLY A 14 -1.42 -16.39 5.67
CA GLY A 14 -2.31 -15.30 5.35
C GLY A 14 -2.50 -15.08 3.86
N ILE A 15 -3.63 -14.44 3.56
CA ILE A 15 -4.04 -14.06 2.22
C ILE A 15 -4.19 -12.53 2.22
N PRO A 16 -3.14 -11.80 1.86
CA PRO A 16 -3.21 -10.34 1.68
C PRO A 16 -4.36 -9.95 0.75
N ALA A 17 -5.20 -9.01 1.18
CA ALA A 17 -6.38 -8.60 0.42
C ALA A 17 -6.02 -7.93 -0.92
N THR A 18 -4.81 -7.40 -1.05
CA THR A 18 -4.26 -6.85 -2.30
C THR A 18 -4.19 -7.88 -3.42
N ILE A 19 -3.87 -9.13 -3.10
CA ILE A 19 -3.84 -10.23 -4.07
C ILE A 19 -5.25 -10.58 -4.52
N VAL A 20 -6.17 -10.75 -3.56
CA VAL A 20 -7.58 -11.02 -3.86
C VAL A 20 -8.18 -9.91 -4.71
N SER A 21 -7.87 -8.65 -4.40
CA SER A 21 -8.39 -7.50 -5.15
C SER A 21 -7.89 -7.48 -6.59
N LYS A 22 -6.62 -7.82 -6.84
CA LYS A 22 -6.08 -7.89 -8.21
C LYS A 22 -6.60 -9.10 -8.98
N TYR A 23 -6.73 -10.26 -8.31
CA TYR A 23 -7.37 -11.44 -8.89
C TYR A 23 -8.79 -11.09 -9.35
N LEU A 24 -9.62 -10.53 -8.45
CA LEU A 24 -10.99 -10.16 -8.77
C LEU A 24 -11.07 -9.11 -9.88
N ALA A 25 -10.17 -8.12 -9.88
CA ALA A 25 -10.13 -7.10 -10.93
C ALA A 25 -9.84 -7.69 -12.31
N GLU A 26 -8.93 -8.66 -12.40
CA GLU A 26 -8.64 -9.38 -13.66
C GLU A 26 -9.84 -10.21 -14.13
N HIS A 27 -10.67 -10.69 -13.19
CA HIS A 27 -11.92 -11.41 -13.48
C HIS A 27 -13.15 -10.48 -13.57
N GLY A 28 -12.94 -9.18 -13.78
CA GLY A 28 -14.00 -8.20 -14.06
C GLY A 28 -14.76 -7.69 -12.84
N ILE A 29 -14.27 -7.94 -11.62
CA ILE A 29 -14.86 -7.46 -10.37
C ILE A 29 -13.95 -6.41 -9.74
N ILE A 30 -14.39 -5.15 -9.76
CA ILE A 30 -13.65 -4.05 -9.19
C ILE A 30 -13.98 -3.89 -7.71
N ILE A 31 -12.93 -3.88 -6.88
CA ILE A 31 -12.99 -3.61 -5.45
C ILE A 31 -12.88 -2.11 -5.20
N GLU A 32 -13.74 -1.57 -4.33
CA GLU A 32 -13.78 -0.14 -4.03
C GLU A 32 -12.59 0.29 -3.15
N LYS A 33 -12.32 -0.46 -2.09
CA LYS A 33 -11.23 -0.17 -1.16
C LYS A 33 -10.59 -1.45 -0.65
N THR A 34 -9.27 -1.48 -0.62
CA THR A 34 -8.49 -2.62 -0.15
C THR A 34 -7.62 -2.20 1.03
N GLY A 35 -7.74 -2.92 2.14
CA GLY A 35 -6.85 -2.87 3.30
C GLY A 35 -5.80 -3.98 3.25
N LEU A 36 -5.12 -4.24 4.38
CA LEU A 36 -4.13 -5.33 4.46
C LEU A 36 -4.79 -6.72 4.33
N TYR A 37 -5.85 -6.96 5.11
CA TYR A 37 -6.60 -8.22 5.15
C TYR A 37 -8.12 -8.01 5.03
N SER A 38 -8.53 -6.88 4.47
CA SER A 38 -9.93 -6.57 4.23
C SER A 38 -10.07 -5.91 2.87
N PHE A 39 -11.24 -6.05 2.27
CA PHE A 39 -11.63 -5.28 1.11
C PHE A 39 -13.10 -4.92 1.22
N PHE A 40 -13.49 -3.82 0.59
CA PHE A 40 -14.82 -3.26 0.65
C PHE A 40 -15.44 -3.28 -0.74
N ILE A 41 -16.69 -3.71 -0.80
CA ILE A 41 -17.51 -3.74 -2.01
C ILE A 41 -18.74 -2.89 -1.74
N MET A 42 -18.97 -1.90 -2.60
CA MET A 42 -20.10 -1.00 -2.48
C MET A 42 -21.31 -1.54 -3.25
N PHE A 43 -22.36 -1.93 -2.51
CA PHE A 43 -23.64 -2.33 -3.09
C PHE A 43 -24.52 -1.12 -3.36
N THR A 44 -24.50 -0.64 -4.60
CA THR A 44 -25.41 0.42 -5.06
C THR A 44 -26.64 -0.17 -5.75
N ILE A 45 -27.63 0.68 -6.05
CA ILE A 45 -28.85 0.30 -6.79
C ILE A 45 -28.56 -0.34 -8.16
N GLY A 46 -27.36 -0.14 -8.72
CA GLY A 46 -26.94 -0.76 -9.99
C GLY A 46 -26.45 -2.20 -9.87
N ILE A 47 -26.27 -2.72 -8.65
CA ILE A 47 -25.79 -4.09 -8.43
C ILE A 47 -26.97 -5.06 -8.46
N THR A 48 -27.00 -5.89 -9.50
CA THR A 48 -28.03 -6.91 -9.69
C THR A 48 -27.64 -8.23 -9.01
N LYS A 49 -28.63 -9.11 -8.79
CA LYS A 49 -28.38 -10.48 -8.29
C LYS A 49 -27.37 -11.25 -9.14
N GLY A 50 -27.36 -11.02 -10.46
CA GLY A 50 -26.40 -11.63 -11.37
C GLY A 50 -24.96 -11.23 -11.04
N ARG A 51 -24.70 -9.93 -10.83
CA ARG A 51 -23.36 -9.43 -10.48
C ARG A 51 -22.88 -9.95 -9.12
N TRP A 52 -23.77 -10.03 -8.13
CA TRP A 52 -23.46 -10.63 -6.83
C TRP A 52 -23.08 -12.11 -6.97
N ASN A 53 -23.84 -12.90 -7.73
CA ASN A 53 -23.54 -14.31 -7.93
C ASN A 53 -22.19 -14.52 -8.63
N SER A 54 -21.89 -13.74 -9.68
CA SER A 54 -20.57 -13.76 -10.32
C SER A 54 -19.46 -13.48 -9.31
N MET A 55 -19.63 -12.50 -8.43
CA MET A 55 -18.65 -12.18 -7.40
C MET A 55 -18.41 -13.33 -6.42
N VAL A 56 -19.47 -13.98 -5.94
CA VAL A 56 -19.34 -15.15 -5.06
C VAL A 56 -18.66 -16.31 -5.78
N THR A 57 -18.99 -16.54 -7.06
CA THR A 57 -18.31 -17.56 -7.88
C THR A 57 -16.82 -17.27 -8.00
N GLU A 58 -16.41 -16.04 -8.30
CA GLU A 58 -14.99 -15.70 -8.43
C GLU A 58 -14.24 -15.79 -7.09
N LEU A 59 -14.88 -15.49 -5.97
CA LEU A 59 -14.30 -15.72 -4.65
C LEU A 59 -14.10 -17.21 -4.35
N GLN A 60 -15.03 -18.07 -4.78
CA GLN A 60 -14.87 -19.52 -4.67
C GLN A 60 -13.77 -20.03 -5.60
N GLN A 61 -13.69 -19.53 -6.83
CA GLN A 61 -12.64 -19.89 -7.78
C GLN A 61 -11.26 -19.47 -7.25
N PHE A 62 -11.13 -18.25 -6.70
CA PHE A 62 -9.90 -17.81 -6.04
C PHE A 62 -9.48 -18.79 -4.93
N LYS A 63 -10.43 -19.25 -4.12
CA LYS A 63 -10.15 -20.21 -3.05
C LYS A 63 -9.64 -21.54 -3.61
N ASP A 64 -10.28 -22.07 -4.66
CA ASP A 64 -9.88 -23.33 -5.26
C ASP A 64 -8.48 -23.23 -5.91
N ASP A 65 -8.21 -22.11 -6.57
CA ASP A 65 -6.90 -21.80 -7.18
C ASP A 65 -5.80 -21.65 -6.13
N TYR A 66 -6.12 -21.02 -5.00
CA TYR A 66 -5.23 -20.88 -3.85
C TYR A 66 -4.95 -22.25 -3.21
N ASP A 67 -5.97 -23.06 -2.98
CA ASP A 67 -5.83 -24.38 -2.33
C ASP A 67 -4.98 -25.33 -3.20
N GLN A 68 -5.17 -25.28 -4.52
CA GLN A 68 -4.36 -26.02 -5.50
C GLN A 68 -2.98 -25.42 -5.77
N ASN A 69 -2.72 -24.21 -5.26
CA ASN A 69 -1.52 -23.42 -5.53
C ASN A 69 -1.23 -23.29 -7.04
N LEU A 70 -2.26 -22.91 -7.81
CA LEU A 70 -2.10 -22.75 -9.24
C LEU A 70 -1.00 -21.71 -9.56
N PRO A 71 -0.20 -21.95 -10.62
CA PRO A 71 0.80 -20.97 -11.03
C PRO A 71 0.13 -19.68 -11.50
N MET A 72 0.76 -18.53 -11.21
CA MET A 72 0.20 -17.21 -11.50
C MET A 72 -0.11 -17.01 -12.98
N TRP A 73 0.65 -17.62 -13.92
CA TRP A 73 0.33 -17.52 -15.35
C TRP A 73 -1.04 -18.10 -15.71
N ARG A 74 -1.52 -19.05 -14.89
CA ARG A 74 -2.83 -19.69 -15.07
C ARG A 74 -3.93 -18.95 -14.31
N ALA A 75 -3.64 -18.53 -13.08
CA ALA A 75 -4.61 -17.84 -12.22
C ALA A 75 -4.81 -16.36 -12.62
N MET A 76 -3.76 -15.68 -13.07
CA MET A 76 -3.74 -14.25 -13.39
C MET A 76 -2.81 -13.95 -14.61
N PRO A 77 -3.15 -14.44 -15.81
CA PRO A 77 -2.34 -14.29 -17.02
C PRO A 77 -2.04 -12.83 -17.41
N GLU A 78 -2.99 -11.91 -17.28
CA GLU A 78 -2.79 -10.50 -17.64
C GLU A 78 -1.83 -9.79 -16.67
N PHE A 79 -1.92 -10.12 -15.38
CA PHE A 79 -0.96 -9.65 -14.38
C PHE A 79 0.45 -10.16 -14.68
N VAL A 80 0.60 -11.45 -15.02
CA VAL A 80 1.90 -12.03 -15.37
C VAL A 80 2.48 -11.43 -16.65
N ALA A 81 1.65 -11.11 -17.64
CA ALA A 81 2.12 -10.44 -18.86
C ALA A 81 2.80 -9.08 -18.55
N LYS A 82 2.30 -8.35 -17.55
CA LYS A 82 2.89 -7.08 -17.07
C LYS A 82 4.05 -7.30 -16.11
N HIS A 83 4.04 -8.40 -15.37
CA HIS A 83 5.05 -8.74 -14.37
C HIS A 83 5.55 -10.19 -14.52
N PRO A 84 6.37 -10.49 -15.55
CA PRO A 84 6.76 -11.87 -15.89
C PRO A 84 7.49 -12.62 -14.77
N ARG A 85 8.09 -11.89 -13.82
CA ARG A 85 8.79 -12.49 -12.67
C ARG A 85 7.91 -13.42 -11.83
N TYR A 86 6.59 -13.24 -11.86
CA TYR A 86 5.66 -14.06 -11.09
C TYR A 86 5.16 -15.30 -11.84
N GLU A 87 5.51 -15.48 -13.12
CA GLU A 87 4.98 -16.54 -13.98
C GLU A 87 4.94 -17.91 -13.30
N LYS A 88 6.07 -18.33 -12.72
CA LYS A 88 6.24 -19.65 -12.10
C LYS A 88 5.86 -19.72 -10.62
N VAL A 89 5.46 -18.59 -10.02
CA VAL A 89 5.10 -18.54 -8.60
C VAL A 89 3.68 -19.10 -8.45
N GLY A 90 3.44 -19.93 -7.44
CA GLY A 90 2.08 -20.38 -7.10
C GLY A 90 1.28 -19.28 -6.39
N LEU A 91 -0.03 -19.23 -6.59
CA LEU A 91 -0.90 -18.22 -5.99
C LEU A 91 -0.81 -18.21 -4.46
N ARG A 92 -0.80 -19.39 -3.82
CA ARG A 92 -0.63 -19.50 -2.36
C ARG A 92 0.77 -19.10 -1.92
N ASP A 93 1.79 -19.44 -2.69
CA ASP A 93 3.17 -19.08 -2.37
C ASP A 93 3.38 -17.55 -2.44
N LEU A 94 2.73 -16.87 -3.39
CA LEU A 94 2.74 -15.41 -3.47
C LEU A 94 2.02 -14.77 -2.27
N CYS A 95 0.84 -15.30 -1.90
CA CYS A 95 0.15 -14.89 -0.67
C CYS A 95 1.04 -15.00 0.55
N GLN A 96 1.73 -16.13 0.71
CA GLN A 96 2.61 -16.35 1.85
C GLN A 96 3.84 -15.42 1.83
N GLN A 97 4.42 -15.15 0.66
CA GLN A 97 5.55 -14.22 0.53
C GLN A 97 5.18 -12.81 0.99
N ILE A 98 4.06 -12.27 0.51
CA ILE A 98 3.60 -10.93 0.92
C ILE A 98 3.20 -10.92 2.39
N HIS A 99 2.50 -11.96 2.86
CA HIS A 99 2.13 -12.10 4.28
C HIS A 99 3.35 -12.13 5.21
N ASN A 100 4.41 -12.85 4.84
CA ASN A 100 5.65 -12.92 5.62
C ASN A 100 6.30 -11.54 5.76
N ILE A 101 6.28 -10.72 4.71
CA ILE A 101 6.81 -9.36 4.78
C ILE A 101 5.93 -8.46 5.65
N TYR A 102 4.60 -8.57 5.56
CA TYR A 102 3.72 -7.85 6.48
C TYR A 102 3.97 -8.21 7.95
N ARG A 103 4.23 -9.50 8.23
CA ARG A 103 4.59 -9.99 9.56
C ARG A 103 5.97 -9.51 9.99
N GLN A 104 6.97 -9.55 9.12
CA GLN A 104 8.35 -9.14 9.41
C GLN A 104 8.44 -7.68 9.85
N PHE A 105 7.67 -6.81 9.20
CA PHE A 105 7.63 -5.38 9.50
C PHE A 105 6.54 -4.97 10.49
N ASP A 106 5.79 -5.94 11.03
CA ASP A 106 4.64 -5.72 11.90
C ASP A 106 3.72 -4.58 11.41
N VAL A 107 3.34 -4.66 10.13
CA VAL A 107 2.73 -3.54 9.40
C VAL A 107 1.43 -3.07 10.06
N ALA A 108 0.68 -3.99 10.68
CA ALA A 108 -0.53 -3.65 11.43
C ALA A 108 -0.21 -2.68 12.57
N LYS A 109 0.82 -2.97 13.37
CA LYS A 109 1.26 -2.13 14.47
C LYS A 109 1.85 -0.80 13.98
N VAL A 110 2.75 -0.83 12.99
CA VAL A 110 3.37 0.38 12.43
C VAL A 110 2.32 1.35 11.88
N THR A 111 1.30 0.82 11.17
CA THR A 111 0.21 1.64 10.62
C THR A 111 -0.62 2.29 11.74
N THR A 112 -0.80 1.64 12.89
CA THR A 112 -1.47 2.26 14.05
C THR A 112 -0.58 3.27 14.75
N GLU A 113 0.68 2.91 15.02
CA GLU A 113 1.63 3.75 15.74
C GLU A 113 1.93 5.06 15.00
N MET A 114 2.00 5.06 13.67
CA MET A 114 2.24 6.30 12.92
C MET A 114 1.13 7.33 13.12
N TYR A 115 -0.15 6.91 13.18
CA TYR A 115 -1.28 7.82 13.42
C TYR A 115 -1.43 8.26 14.88
N LEU A 116 -0.89 7.48 15.81
CA LEU A 116 -0.87 7.84 17.24
C LEU A 116 0.40 8.59 17.65
N SER A 117 1.39 8.66 16.76
CA SER A 117 2.65 9.34 17.02
C SER A 117 2.44 10.85 17.17
N THR A 118 3.25 11.48 18.02
CA THR A 118 3.23 12.94 18.13
C THR A 118 3.88 13.56 16.90
N ILE A 119 3.16 14.47 16.26
CA ILE A 119 3.62 15.24 15.11
C ILE A 119 3.75 16.70 15.53
N GLU A 120 4.91 17.29 15.31
CA GLU A 120 5.15 18.71 15.59
C GLU A 120 4.61 19.56 14.43
N THR A 121 3.72 20.50 14.75
CA THR A 121 3.26 21.53 13.82
C THR A 121 4.27 22.69 13.82
N ALA A 122 5.24 22.67 12.90
CA ALA A 122 6.29 23.68 12.81
C ALA A 122 5.77 25.02 12.25
N MET A 123 4.76 24.97 11.38
CA MET A 123 4.08 26.14 10.82
C MET A 123 2.65 25.80 10.41
N THR A 124 1.84 26.81 10.11
CA THR A 124 0.47 26.56 9.64
C THR A 124 0.48 25.99 8.21
N PRO A 125 -0.55 25.23 7.80
CA PRO A 125 -0.67 24.79 6.41
C PRO A 125 -0.71 25.94 5.39
N ALA A 126 -1.22 27.10 5.78
CA ALA A 126 -1.22 28.30 4.95
C ALA A 126 0.21 28.84 4.70
N ASP A 127 1.05 28.84 5.74
CA ASP A 127 2.46 29.26 5.62
C ASP A 127 3.25 28.27 4.77
N ALA A 128 3.07 26.96 5.00
CA ALA A 128 3.69 25.92 4.19
C ALA A 128 3.27 26.01 2.71
N TRP A 129 1.98 26.31 2.44
CA TRP A 129 1.50 26.57 1.09
C TRP A 129 2.14 27.82 0.47
N ALA A 130 2.31 28.91 1.24
CA ALA A 130 2.99 30.10 0.76
C ALA A 130 4.45 29.78 0.36
N LYS A 131 5.18 29.00 1.18
CA LYS A 131 6.52 28.49 0.84
C LYS A 131 6.52 27.72 -0.47
N MET A 132 5.56 26.81 -0.66
CA MET A 132 5.37 26.07 -1.91
C MET A 132 5.15 27.01 -3.11
N ALA A 133 4.25 27.99 -2.98
CA ALA A 133 3.94 28.96 -4.03
C ALA A 133 5.15 29.82 -4.44
N HIS A 134 6.03 30.14 -3.48
CA HIS A 134 7.26 30.89 -3.70
C HIS A 134 8.45 30.02 -4.14
N ARG A 135 8.25 28.71 -4.39
CA ARG A 135 9.32 27.75 -4.73
C ARG A 135 10.40 27.64 -3.65
N GLU A 136 10.01 27.90 -2.41
CA GLU A 136 10.81 27.73 -1.21
C GLU A 136 10.69 26.30 -0.65
N ILE A 137 10.68 25.33 -1.56
CA ILE A 137 10.64 23.90 -1.27
C ILE A 137 11.83 23.23 -1.93
N GLU A 138 12.24 22.10 -1.36
CA GLU A 138 13.25 21.23 -1.94
C GLU A 138 12.83 19.77 -1.83
N ARG A 139 13.39 18.95 -2.71
CA ARG A 139 13.13 17.52 -2.75
C ARG A 139 14.21 16.77 -1.98
N VAL A 140 13.81 16.02 -0.96
CA VAL A 140 14.73 15.35 -0.03
C VAL A 140 14.47 13.84 -0.02
N SER A 141 15.54 13.05 0.00
CA SER A 141 15.49 11.59 0.09
C SER A 141 14.89 11.17 1.43
N ILE A 142 14.10 10.09 1.47
CA ILE A 142 13.53 9.57 2.73
C ILE A 142 14.58 9.22 3.80
N ASP A 143 15.85 9.08 3.42
CA ASP A 143 16.93 8.84 4.36
C ASP A 143 17.37 10.12 5.09
N ASP A 144 17.10 11.29 4.52
CA ASP A 144 17.55 12.61 4.99
C ASP A 144 16.38 13.54 5.44
N ILE A 145 15.13 13.06 5.41
CA ILE A 145 13.94 13.85 5.80
C ILE A 145 13.74 14.03 7.32
N ALA A 146 14.62 13.45 8.15
CA ALA A 146 14.47 13.54 9.60
C ALA A 146 14.44 14.99 10.07
N GLY A 147 13.38 15.36 10.80
CA GLY A 147 13.21 16.72 11.29
C GLY A 147 12.86 17.75 10.22
N ARG A 148 12.64 17.38 8.95
CA ARG A 148 12.20 18.31 7.90
C ARG A 148 10.70 18.57 7.96
N VAL A 149 10.25 19.71 7.44
CA VAL A 149 8.83 20.09 7.40
C VAL A 149 8.22 19.74 6.05
N THR A 150 7.17 18.92 6.02
CA THR A 150 6.52 18.56 4.74
C THR A 150 5.87 19.78 4.09
N ALA A 151 6.07 19.94 2.77
CA ALA A 151 5.39 20.95 1.97
C ALA A 151 4.11 20.41 1.31
N MET A 152 3.88 19.09 1.41
CA MET A 152 2.76 18.40 0.76
C MET A 152 1.98 17.53 1.77
N LEU A 153 0.77 17.15 1.37
CA LEU A 153 0.05 16.08 2.06
C LEU A 153 0.78 14.75 1.86
N VAL A 154 0.98 14.03 2.96
CA VAL A 154 1.49 12.65 2.93
C VAL A 154 0.33 11.73 3.27
N THR A 155 -0.13 10.92 2.30
CA THR A 155 -1.33 10.09 2.46
C THR A 155 -1.07 8.64 2.05
N PRO A 156 -0.86 7.73 3.01
CA PRO A 156 -0.65 6.31 2.73
C PRO A 156 -1.95 5.57 2.38
N TYR A 157 -1.87 4.59 1.48
CA TYR A 157 -2.95 3.70 1.09
C TYR A 157 -2.56 2.22 1.31
N PRO A 158 -3.26 1.48 2.20
CA PRO A 158 -4.32 1.94 3.12
C PRO A 158 -3.78 2.75 4.31
N PRO A 159 -4.62 3.55 5.02
CA PRO A 159 -6.08 3.65 4.91
C PRO A 159 -6.60 4.75 3.95
N GLY A 160 -5.74 5.56 3.35
CA GLY A 160 -6.13 6.67 2.48
C GLY A 160 -6.58 7.93 3.23
N ILE A 161 -6.09 8.13 4.45
CA ILE A 161 -6.35 9.30 5.29
C ILE A 161 -5.03 10.07 5.41
N PRO A 162 -5.01 11.42 5.28
CA PRO A 162 -3.79 12.19 5.44
C PRO A 162 -3.06 11.82 6.74
N LEU A 163 -1.82 11.36 6.60
CA LEU A 163 -0.92 11.06 7.71
C LEU A 163 -0.21 12.34 8.17
N MET A 164 0.18 13.18 7.21
CA MET A 164 0.75 14.50 7.49
C MET A 164 0.13 15.58 6.62
N VAL A 165 -0.02 16.76 7.19
CA VAL A 165 -0.41 17.99 6.50
C VAL A 165 0.78 18.93 6.29
N PRO A 166 0.76 19.78 5.24
CA PRO A 166 1.81 20.79 5.04
C PRO A 166 2.06 21.62 6.31
N GLY A 167 3.33 21.79 6.67
CA GLY A 167 3.75 22.49 7.88
C GLY A 167 4.08 21.59 9.07
N GLU A 168 3.86 20.28 8.96
CA GLU A 168 4.23 19.30 9.98
C GLU A 168 5.62 18.71 9.79
N ARG A 169 6.29 18.39 10.90
CA ARG A 169 7.66 17.87 10.91
C ARG A 169 7.71 16.34 10.94
N PHE A 170 8.57 15.74 10.12
CA PHE A 170 8.77 14.29 10.07
C PHE A 170 9.42 13.75 11.36
N ASN A 171 8.75 12.77 11.97
CA ASN A 171 9.27 12.02 13.12
C ASN A 171 9.81 10.63 12.69
N ALA A 172 10.50 9.95 13.61
CA ALA A 172 11.11 8.64 13.33
C ALA A 172 10.09 7.55 12.96
N THR A 173 8.89 7.55 13.58
CA THR A 173 7.85 6.54 13.32
C THR A 173 7.34 6.62 11.89
N ILE A 174 7.06 7.83 11.40
CA ILE A 174 6.60 8.06 10.02
C ILE A 174 7.72 7.70 9.02
N ILE A 175 8.96 8.09 9.31
CA ILE A 175 10.11 7.76 8.44
C ILE A 175 10.30 6.24 8.33
N ASN A 176 10.15 5.51 9.44
CA ASN A 176 10.24 4.05 9.43
C ASN A 176 9.15 3.41 8.57
N TYR A 177 7.93 3.94 8.61
CA TYR A 177 6.85 3.50 7.71
C TYR A 177 7.20 3.75 6.23
N LEU A 178 7.69 4.94 5.88
CA LEU A 178 8.09 5.26 4.51
C LEU A 178 9.24 4.37 4.00
N LYS A 179 10.19 4.03 4.88
CA LYS A 179 11.27 3.07 4.58
C LYS A 179 10.74 1.66 4.35
N PHE A 180 9.75 1.22 5.12
CA PHE A 180 9.02 -0.02 4.87
C PHE A 180 8.36 0.02 3.48
N THR A 181 7.62 1.09 3.14
CA THR A 181 6.98 1.24 1.83
C THR A 181 7.98 1.12 0.68
N ARG A 182 9.14 1.79 0.79
CA ARG A 182 10.24 1.67 -0.20
C ARG A 182 10.69 0.21 -0.34
N ALA A 183 10.98 -0.48 0.77
CA ALA A 183 11.47 -1.85 0.76
C ALA A 183 10.42 -2.82 0.17
N PHE A 184 9.16 -2.66 0.55
CA PHE A 184 8.05 -3.48 0.07
C PHE A 184 7.83 -3.31 -1.44
N ASN A 185 7.78 -2.07 -1.92
CA ASN A 185 7.56 -1.76 -3.33
C ASN A 185 8.70 -2.26 -4.22
N GLY A 186 9.94 -2.27 -3.73
CA GLY A 186 11.08 -2.86 -4.43
C GLY A 186 10.99 -4.38 -4.56
N GLN A 187 10.46 -5.07 -3.54
CA GLN A 187 10.34 -6.53 -3.53
C GLN A 187 9.15 -7.03 -4.35
N PHE A 188 8.00 -6.36 -4.28
CA PHE A 188 6.76 -6.77 -4.94
C PHE A 188 6.22 -5.76 -5.97
N PRO A 189 6.91 -5.56 -7.12
CA PRO A 189 6.35 -4.82 -8.24
C PRO A 189 4.98 -5.36 -8.63
N GLY A 190 4.02 -4.48 -8.90
CA GLY A 190 2.64 -4.84 -9.17
C GLY A 190 1.77 -4.99 -7.91
N PHE A 191 2.32 -4.96 -6.69
CA PHE A 191 1.57 -4.93 -5.42
C PHE A 191 1.92 -3.72 -4.57
N GLU A 192 2.38 -2.64 -5.18
CA GLU A 192 2.91 -1.48 -4.48
C GLU A 192 1.93 -0.89 -3.47
N THR A 193 2.46 -0.48 -2.32
CA THR A 193 1.80 0.42 -1.38
C THR A 193 1.97 1.83 -1.89
N ASP A 194 0.85 2.52 -2.12
CA ASP A 194 0.84 3.89 -2.61
C ASP A 194 0.85 4.88 -1.44
N VAL A 195 1.66 5.93 -1.57
CA VAL A 195 1.73 7.02 -0.59
C VAL A 195 1.76 8.31 -1.38
N HIS A 196 0.64 9.04 -1.38
CA HIS A 196 0.62 10.37 -1.99
C HIS A 196 1.59 11.28 -1.23
N GLY A 197 2.31 12.13 -1.96
CA GLY A 197 3.39 12.96 -1.41
C GLY A 197 4.77 12.27 -1.40
N LEU A 198 4.81 10.94 -1.61
CA LEU A 198 6.05 10.19 -1.79
C LEU A 198 6.35 10.02 -3.28
N VAL A 199 7.35 10.72 -3.77
CA VAL A 199 7.73 10.71 -5.19
C VAL A 199 8.76 9.62 -5.46
N ARG A 200 8.47 8.75 -6.43
CA ARG A 200 9.40 7.74 -6.93
C ARG A 200 10.14 8.27 -8.14
N GLU A 201 11.47 8.30 -8.08
CA GLU A 201 12.33 8.62 -9.23
C GLU A 201 13.30 7.47 -9.51
N THR A 202 13.73 7.32 -10.76
CA THR A 202 14.75 6.34 -11.12
C THR A 202 16.10 7.04 -11.22
N VAL A 203 16.99 6.77 -10.27
CA VAL A 203 18.33 7.35 -10.20
C VAL A 203 19.33 6.20 -10.36
N ALA A 204 20.19 6.29 -11.38
CA ALA A 204 21.19 5.26 -11.70
C ALA A 204 20.63 3.83 -11.86
N GLY A 205 19.38 3.69 -12.31
CA GLY A 205 18.71 2.40 -12.49
C GLY A 205 18.02 1.85 -11.23
N GLU A 206 18.14 2.53 -10.08
CA GLU A 206 17.46 2.18 -8.84
C GLU A 206 16.29 3.12 -8.57
N SER A 207 15.20 2.58 -7.99
CA SER A 207 14.08 3.39 -7.55
C SER A 207 14.40 4.07 -6.22
N GLN A 208 14.54 5.40 -6.25
CA GLN A 208 14.69 6.22 -5.07
C GLN A 208 13.37 6.93 -4.75
N TYR A 209 13.17 7.23 -3.47
CA TYR A 209 11.94 7.83 -2.96
C TYR A 209 12.26 9.13 -2.27
N PHE A 210 11.47 10.16 -2.59
CA PHE A 210 11.69 11.53 -2.15
C PHE A 210 10.39 12.16 -1.68
N ILE A 211 10.51 13.22 -0.88
CA ILE A 211 9.39 14.06 -0.45
C ILE A 211 9.78 15.53 -0.67
N ASP A 212 8.80 16.33 -1.07
CA ASP A 212 8.96 17.77 -1.13
C ASP A 212 8.75 18.39 0.26
N VAL A 213 9.79 19.04 0.77
CA VAL A 213 9.84 19.67 2.09
C VAL A 213 10.08 21.16 1.96
N VAL A 214 9.72 21.93 2.98
CA VAL A 214 10.03 23.35 3.05
C VAL A 214 11.55 23.54 3.19
N LYS A 215 12.12 24.49 2.45
CA LYS A 215 13.52 24.90 2.63
C LYS A 215 13.68 25.59 3.98
N GLU A 216 14.63 25.12 4.77
CA GLU A 216 15.06 25.73 6.03
C GLU A 216 16.46 26.34 5.88
#